data_AF-A0A0F8S824-F1
#
_entry.id   AF-A0A0F8S824-F1
#
_cell.length_a   1.000
_cell.length_b   1.000
_cell.length_c   1.000
_cell.angle_alpha   90.00
_cell.angle_beta   90.00
_cell.angle_gamma   90.00
#
_symmetry.space_group_name_H-M   'P 1'
#
loop_
_entity.id
_entity.type
_entity.pdbx_description
1 polymer ?
#
loop_
_entity_poly.entity_id
_entity_poly.type
_entity_poly.pdbx_seq_one_letter_code
_entity_poly.pdbx_strand_id
1 'polypeptide(L)'
;MIEYPRGSEWAKWDLHIHTPESIINGYGNSADVWEEFLTDLESLPEDFKVLGINDYLFLDGYERIKHEKEINGRLPNIKLILPVVEFRIQKFAGVEFRNTKRINMHVIFSDELNVETIKSQFLNALEQSYTLTPGLDPELWNGSITRKSLEDLGSKIKATVPKDQLSSYGSDLIEGFNNLNLNEKEILKVLKKRHYFKDKYLIAIGKTEWDLLQWSEGSISEKKNTINDAHLVFTSAESVEHYIKAKEKLKEQGVNYLLLDCSDAHTFSHNTRKKDRIGNCFNWIKANPTFEGLRQVVFEKFERIWIDEENPKKRYEKPFFSEIRIKTTNVFINSSVKFSGTVLPLNSNLVTIVGGRGTGKSVLLDAIAKTFNKTNMNERSKDILINKDNFIVTYQKPDGENIEYHIDDKNNLDYLHIYQGEVKEIVDPKNPAILDNEIKKLLNLPIEEDPLNLTEPEVERLINEIFVIKDWLNYVDNEGNLLNSIEFNQRKKKEKVDLIETITTNENRQLINQYIENLNEINNITGNVKKVQQILSEMEYFQNRMDIEIEKLNEDIDIQEDKIPFLNISIQIYRFRNYIQ
;
A
#
# COMPACT_ATOMS: atom_id res chain seq x y z
N MET A 1 6.55 -11.51 25.91
CA MET A 1 6.96 -11.29 24.49
C MET A 1 5.70 -10.98 23.71
N ILE A 2 5.76 -10.07 22.73
CA ILE A 2 4.63 -9.81 21.84
C ILE A 2 4.48 -11.03 20.93
N GLU A 3 3.35 -11.72 20.98
CA GLU A 3 3.12 -12.97 20.25
C GLU A 3 3.12 -12.77 18.73
N TYR A 4 2.65 -11.60 18.26
CA TYR A 4 2.57 -11.22 16.84
C TYR A 4 3.32 -9.91 16.59
N PRO A 5 4.68 -9.94 16.59
CA PRO A 5 5.47 -8.71 16.59
C PRO A 5 5.44 -7.95 15.25
N ARG A 6 5.08 -8.62 14.14
CA ARG A 6 4.87 -7.99 12.81
C ARG A 6 3.47 -7.37 12.64
N GLY A 7 2.57 -7.59 13.59
CA GLY A 7 1.15 -7.21 13.46
C GLY A 7 0.36 -8.14 12.53
N SER A 8 -0.75 -7.63 11.98
CA SER A 8 -1.66 -8.43 11.16
C SER A 8 -1.05 -8.84 9.82
N GLU A 9 -1.00 -10.14 9.59
CA GLU A 9 -0.57 -10.75 8.33
C GLU A 9 -1.71 -11.56 7.71
N TRP A 10 -1.61 -11.84 6.40
CA TRP A 10 -2.55 -12.72 5.71
C TRP A 10 -2.30 -14.18 6.08
N ALA A 11 -3.35 -14.88 6.49
CA ALA A 11 -3.37 -16.32 6.71
C ALA A 11 -4.72 -16.90 6.27
N LYS A 12 -4.80 -18.21 6.01
CA LYS A 12 -6.06 -18.90 5.76
C LYS A 12 -6.77 -19.24 7.07
N TRP A 13 -8.06 -18.90 7.10
CA TRP A 13 -8.94 -19.09 8.25
C TRP A 13 -10.14 -19.90 7.78
N ASP A 14 -10.19 -21.17 8.18
CA ASP A 14 -11.31 -22.06 7.86
C ASP A 14 -12.20 -22.24 9.09
N LEU A 15 -13.31 -21.51 9.12
CA LEU A 15 -14.16 -21.41 10.30
C LEU A 15 -15.33 -22.40 10.29
N HIS A 16 -15.33 -23.41 9.42
CA HIS A 16 -16.41 -24.39 9.30
C HIS A 16 -15.89 -25.80 9.00
N ILE A 17 -15.38 -26.47 10.04
CA ILE A 17 -14.94 -27.87 9.97
C ILE A 17 -15.75 -28.69 10.97
N HIS A 18 -16.37 -29.77 10.50
CA HIS A 18 -16.95 -30.79 11.37
C HIS A 18 -15.91 -31.86 11.72
N THR A 19 -15.96 -32.38 12.93
CA THR A 19 -15.09 -33.48 13.37
C THR A 19 -15.76 -34.84 13.19
N PRO A 20 -15.03 -35.95 13.40
CA PRO A 20 -15.63 -37.28 13.51
C PRO A 20 -16.67 -37.43 14.62
N GLU A 21 -16.73 -36.53 15.61
CA GLU A 21 -17.74 -36.54 16.70
C GLU A 21 -19.03 -35.80 16.32
N SER A 22 -19.00 -35.00 15.25
CA SER A 22 -20.19 -34.33 14.72
C SER A 22 -21.24 -35.37 14.34
N ILE A 23 -22.51 -35.07 14.64
CA ILE A 23 -23.66 -35.96 14.35
C ILE A 23 -23.73 -36.30 12.85
N ILE A 24 -23.45 -35.32 12.00
CA ILE A 24 -23.30 -35.50 10.56
C ILE A 24 -21.82 -35.31 10.24
N ASN A 25 -21.20 -36.36 9.72
CA ASN A 25 -19.85 -36.35 9.18
C ASN A 25 -19.68 -37.47 8.15
N GLY A 26 -18.60 -37.43 7.39
CA GLY A 26 -18.24 -38.39 6.35
C GLY A 26 -16.85 -38.99 6.53
N TYR A 27 -16.30 -38.99 7.76
CA TYR A 27 -14.98 -39.55 8.07
C TYR A 27 -15.02 -41.07 8.31
N GLY A 28 -16.21 -41.62 8.60
CA GLY A 28 -16.40 -43.03 8.89
C GLY A 28 -16.18 -43.37 10.37
N ASN A 29 -16.20 -44.67 10.70
CA ASN A 29 -16.21 -45.19 12.07
C ASN A 29 -15.01 -46.10 12.37
N SER A 30 -13.88 -45.93 11.69
CA SER A 30 -12.68 -46.72 11.97
C SER A 30 -12.11 -46.36 13.34
N ALA A 31 -11.40 -47.30 13.98
CA ALA A 31 -10.75 -47.04 15.27
C ALA A 31 -9.71 -45.91 15.18
N ASP A 32 -9.10 -45.76 14.00
CA ASP A 32 -8.02 -44.80 13.72
C ASP A 32 -8.52 -43.49 13.10
N VAL A 33 -9.85 -43.30 12.95
CA VAL A 33 -10.45 -42.14 12.25
C VAL A 33 -9.94 -40.80 12.77
N TRP A 34 -9.71 -40.73 14.09
CA TRP A 34 -9.23 -39.54 14.75
C TRP A 34 -7.74 -39.28 14.50
N GLU A 35 -6.92 -40.32 14.43
CA GLU A 35 -5.50 -40.17 14.09
C GLU A 35 -5.35 -39.70 12.64
N GLU A 36 -6.14 -40.28 11.73
CA GLU A 36 -6.20 -39.85 10.34
C GLU A 36 -6.66 -38.39 10.23
N PHE A 37 -7.72 -38.01 10.95
CA PHE A 37 -8.26 -36.64 10.95
C PHE A 37 -7.24 -35.61 11.46
N LEU A 38 -6.56 -35.88 12.58
CA LEU A 38 -5.54 -34.99 13.12
C LEU A 38 -4.34 -34.86 12.18
N THR A 39 -3.91 -35.98 11.58
CA THR A 39 -2.81 -35.99 10.61
C THR A 39 -3.17 -35.21 9.34
N ASP A 40 -4.44 -35.27 8.91
CA ASP A 40 -4.93 -34.51 7.76
C ASP A 40 -4.91 -32.99 8.04
N LEU A 41 -5.34 -32.57 9.24
CA LEU A 41 -5.23 -31.17 9.68
C LEU A 41 -3.78 -30.69 9.82
N GLU A 42 -2.86 -31.54 10.28
CA GLU A 42 -1.43 -31.23 10.35
C GLU A 42 -0.76 -31.13 8.98
N SER A 43 -1.33 -31.82 7.98
CA SER A 43 -0.86 -31.80 6.60
C SER A 43 -1.40 -30.61 5.80
N LEU A 44 -2.26 -29.78 6.38
CA LEU A 44 -2.73 -28.54 5.75
C LEU A 44 -1.55 -27.63 5.38
N PRO A 45 -1.64 -26.90 4.25
CA PRO A 45 -0.63 -25.92 3.86
C PRO A 45 -0.30 -24.95 5.00
N GLU A 46 0.95 -24.49 5.07
CA GLU A 46 1.45 -23.68 6.18
C GLU A 46 0.63 -22.39 6.39
N ASP A 47 0.00 -21.87 5.34
CA ASP A 47 -0.84 -20.68 5.41
C ASP A 47 -2.12 -20.86 6.25
N PHE A 48 -2.60 -22.08 6.49
CA PHE A 48 -3.73 -22.35 7.37
C PHE A 48 -3.32 -22.18 8.83
N LYS A 49 -3.82 -21.12 9.47
CA LYS A 49 -3.46 -20.78 10.86
C LYS A 49 -4.64 -20.80 11.83
N VAL A 50 -5.88 -20.73 11.34
CA VAL A 50 -7.06 -20.68 12.21
C VAL A 50 -8.13 -21.64 11.73
N LEU A 51 -8.62 -22.47 12.66
CA LEU A 51 -9.71 -23.41 12.41
C LEU A 51 -10.91 -23.13 13.33
N GLY A 52 -12.13 -23.23 12.82
CA GLY A 52 -13.36 -23.21 13.59
C GLY A 52 -14.03 -24.59 13.58
N ILE A 53 -14.14 -25.22 14.74
CA ILE A 53 -14.74 -26.55 14.87
C ILE A 53 -16.25 -26.39 15.08
N ASN A 54 -17.06 -26.83 14.11
CA ASN A 54 -18.51 -26.56 13.97
C ASN A 54 -19.37 -27.79 14.25
N ASP A 55 -19.03 -28.59 15.25
CA ASP A 55 -19.84 -29.78 15.54
C ASP A 55 -21.29 -29.40 15.85
N TYR A 56 -22.23 -30.19 15.33
CA TYR A 56 -23.65 -29.96 15.54
C TYR A 56 -24.00 -30.12 17.01
N LEU A 57 -24.56 -29.07 17.62
CA LEU A 57 -25.09 -29.00 19.00
C LEU A 57 -24.09 -29.22 20.15
N PHE A 58 -22.94 -29.84 19.89
CA PHE A 58 -22.01 -30.32 20.91
C PHE A 58 -20.58 -29.82 20.68
N LEU A 59 -19.73 -30.01 21.68
CA LEU A 59 -18.34 -29.53 21.69
C LEU A 59 -17.32 -30.68 21.88
N ASP A 60 -17.76 -31.94 21.80
CA ASP A 60 -16.90 -33.10 22.07
C ASP A 60 -15.67 -33.14 21.16
N GLY A 61 -15.84 -32.87 19.86
CA GLY A 61 -14.72 -32.81 18.92
C GLY A 61 -13.79 -31.62 19.17
N TYR A 62 -14.34 -30.44 19.49
CA TYR A 62 -13.53 -29.28 19.90
C TYR A 62 -12.70 -29.57 21.14
N GLU A 63 -13.31 -30.16 22.18
CA GLU A 63 -12.65 -30.51 23.44
C GLU A 63 -11.50 -31.50 23.20
N ARG A 64 -11.74 -32.52 22.36
CA ARG A 64 -10.69 -33.47 21.98
C ARG A 64 -9.55 -32.78 21.23
N ILE A 65 -9.85 -31.99 20.20
CA ILE A 65 -8.81 -31.27 19.44
C ILE A 65 -8.02 -30.31 20.33
N LYS A 66 -8.69 -29.61 21.24
CA LYS A 66 -8.05 -28.73 22.22
C LYS A 66 -7.08 -29.52 23.11
N HIS A 67 -7.50 -30.67 23.62
CA HIS A 67 -6.65 -31.56 24.40
C HIS A 67 -5.42 -32.03 23.59
N GLU A 68 -5.62 -32.48 22.35
CA GLU A 68 -4.52 -32.92 21.47
C GLU A 68 -3.50 -31.80 21.23
N LYS A 69 -3.97 -30.56 21.04
CA LYS A 69 -3.11 -29.40 20.84
C LYS A 69 -2.36 -28.97 22.10
N GLU A 70 -3.08 -28.80 23.21
CA GLU A 70 -2.53 -28.20 24.44
C GLU A 70 -1.75 -29.19 25.32
N ILE A 71 -2.19 -30.46 25.35
CA ILE A 71 -1.62 -31.50 26.22
C ILE A 71 -0.65 -32.38 25.44
N ASN A 72 -1.02 -32.82 24.23
CA ASN A 72 -0.22 -33.75 23.43
C ASN A 72 0.70 -33.05 22.43
N GLY A 73 0.60 -31.72 22.26
CA GLY A 73 1.47 -30.94 21.38
C GLY A 73 1.23 -31.15 19.88
N ARG A 74 0.08 -31.71 19.48
CA ARG A 74 -0.34 -31.87 18.07
C ARG A 74 -0.73 -30.52 17.45
N LEU A 75 -0.93 -30.51 16.13
CA LEU A 75 -1.38 -29.34 15.35
C LEU A 75 -0.48 -28.10 15.51
N PRO A 76 0.87 -28.22 15.39
CA PRO A 76 1.79 -27.08 15.55
C PRO A 76 1.67 -26.03 14.43
N ASN A 77 1.15 -26.44 13.27
CA ASN A 77 0.89 -25.58 12.11
C ASN A 77 -0.26 -24.60 12.38
N ILE A 78 -1.28 -25.02 13.14
CA ILE A 78 -2.45 -24.22 13.50
C ILE A 78 -2.16 -23.34 14.72
N LYS A 79 -2.49 -22.05 14.67
CA LYS A 79 -2.29 -21.10 15.78
C LYS A 79 -3.49 -20.97 16.69
N LEU A 80 -4.70 -20.99 16.12
CA LEU A 80 -5.94 -20.83 16.86
C LEU A 80 -6.97 -21.86 16.45
N ILE A 81 -7.68 -22.41 17.43
CA ILE A 81 -8.82 -23.29 17.23
C ILE A 81 -9.99 -22.70 18.01
N LEU A 82 -11.05 -22.32 17.30
CA LEU A 82 -12.24 -21.69 17.88
C LEU A 82 -13.35 -22.73 18.10
N PRO A 83 -14.01 -22.73 19.29
CA PRO A 83 -15.22 -23.50 19.50
C PRO A 83 -16.38 -22.86 18.74
N VAL A 84 -16.99 -23.59 17.83
CA VAL A 84 -18.17 -23.14 17.09
C VAL A 84 -19.28 -24.17 17.28
N VAL A 85 -20.47 -23.71 17.68
CA VAL A 85 -21.63 -24.61 17.78
C VAL A 85 -22.59 -24.30 16.66
N GLU A 86 -22.90 -25.32 15.85
CA GLU A 86 -23.85 -25.23 14.76
C GLU A 86 -25.25 -25.69 15.18
N PHE A 87 -26.24 -24.87 14.85
CA PHE A 87 -27.65 -25.07 15.15
C PHE A 87 -28.51 -24.97 13.90
N ARG A 88 -29.55 -25.80 13.82
CA ARG A 88 -30.66 -25.60 12.88
C ARG A 88 -31.71 -24.71 13.53
N ILE A 89 -31.99 -23.55 12.93
CA ILE A 89 -33.02 -22.63 13.44
C ILE A 89 -34.32 -22.75 12.67
N GLN A 90 -35.43 -22.64 13.40
CA GLN A 90 -36.77 -22.64 12.84
C GLN A 90 -37.08 -21.28 12.22
N LYS A 91 -37.32 -21.24 10.91
CA LYS A 91 -37.79 -20.05 10.19
C LYS A 91 -38.97 -20.43 9.32
N PHE A 92 -40.12 -19.80 9.55
CA PHE A 92 -41.36 -20.15 8.87
C PHE A 92 -41.52 -19.31 7.59
N ALA A 93 -41.15 -19.87 6.45
CA ALA A 93 -41.59 -19.33 5.17
C ALA A 93 -42.82 -20.11 4.68
N GLY A 94 -43.94 -19.42 4.50
CA GLY A 94 -45.11 -19.75 3.65
C GLY A 94 -45.49 -21.23 3.42
N VAL A 95 -46.75 -21.53 3.77
CA VAL A 95 -47.63 -22.68 3.45
C VAL A 95 -47.15 -23.76 2.44
N GLU A 96 -46.07 -24.49 2.70
CA GLU A 96 -45.86 -25.85 2.20
C GLU A 96 -45.11 -26.70 3.24
N PHE A 97 -45.88 -27.42 4.07
CA PHE A 97 -45.41 -28.23 5.21
C PHE A 97 -44.54 -29.45 4.84
N ARG A 98 -44.21 -29.67 3.56
CA ARG A 98 -43.41 -30.84 3.14
C ARG A 98 -41.90 -30.58 3.04
N ASN A 99 -41.46 -29.31 2.99
CA ASN A 99 -40.04 -28.94 2.86
C ASN A 99 -39.73 -27.66 3.66
N THR A 100 -39.93 -27.67 4.99
CA THR A 100 -39.43 -26.58 5.84
C THR A 100 -37.90 -26.53 5.74
N LYS A 101 -37.38 -25.52 5.03
CA LYS A 101 -35.94 -25.33 4.82
C LYS A 101 -35.36 -24.68 6.07
N ARG A 102 -34.37 -25.33 6.68
CA ARG A 102 -33.78 -24.94 7.96
C ARG A 102 -32.51 -24.16 7.69
N ILE A 103 -32.30 -23.10 8.44
CA ILE A 103 -31.09 -22.29 8.33
C ILE A 103 -30.11 -22.75 9.38
N ASN A 104 -28.85 -22.89 8.97
CA ASN A 104 -27.76 -23.16 9.90
C ASN A 104 -27.29 -21.83 10.51
N MET A 105 -27.28 -21.80 11.84
CA MET A 105 -26.77 -20.70 12.66
C MET A 105 -25.56 -21.20 13.42
N HIS A 106 -24.47 -20.45 13.33
CA HIS A 106 -23.19 -20.79 13.95
C HIS A 106 -22.91 -19.79 15.06
N VAL A 107 -22.60 -20.28 16.26
CA VAL A 107 -22.14 -19.45 17.37
C VAL A 107 -20.67 -19.72 17.59
N ILE A 108 -19.83 -18.76 17.20
CA ILE A 108 -18.37 -18.82 17.31
C ILE A 108 -17.99 -18.22 18.65
N PHE A 109 -17.47 -19.02 19.57
CA PHE A 109 -17.04 -18.57 20.89
C PHE A 109 -15.55 -18.20 20.90
N SER A 110 -15.16 -17.31 21.81
CA SER A 110 -13.75 -17.03 22.10
C SER A 110 -13.09 -18.25 22.73
N ASP A 111 -11.85 -18.53 22.33
CA ASP A 111 -10.98 -19.56 22.91
C ASP A 111 -10.62 -19.31 24.38
N GLU A 112 -10.81 -18.08 24.88
CA GLU A 112 -10.68 -17.74 26.30
C GLU A 112 -11.80 -18.32 27.16
N LEU A 113 -12.93 -18.74 26.56
CA LEU A 113 -14.01 -19.40 27.30
C LEU A 113 -13.67 -20.87 27.56
N ASN A 114 -13.83 -21.30 28.80
CA ASN A 114 -13.75 -22.71 29.14
C ASN A 114 -14.94 -23.47 28.50
N VAL A 115 -14.67 -24.65 27.93
CA VAL A 115 -15.67 -25.56 27.37
C VAL A 115 -16.82 -25.81 28.34
N GLU A 116 -16.53 -26.01 29.63
CA GLU A 116 -17.55 -26.22 30.66
C GLU A 116 -18.44 -25.00 30.90
N THR A 117 -17.91 -23.78 30.67
CA THR A 117 -18.74 -22.56 30.71
C THR A 117 -19.69 -22.55 29.52
N ILE A 118 -19.25 -22.91 28.31
CA ILE A 118 -20.14 -22.98 27.15
C ILE A 118 -21.20 -24.08 27.34
N LYS A 119 -20.81 -25.26 27.80
CA LYS A 119 -21.75 -26.36 28.10
C LYS A 119 -22.78 -25.95 29.17
N SER A 120 -22.33 -25.54 30.36
CA SER A 120 -23.22 -25.27 31.50
C SER A 120 -24.01 -23.96 31.37
N GLN A 121 -23.41 -22.92 30.78
CA GLN A 121 -24.03 -21.60 30.71
C GLN A 121 -24.76 -21.31 29.40
N PHE A 122 -24.44 -22.02 28.32
CA PHE A 122 -25.12 -21.85 27.04
C PHE A 122 -25.92 -23.09 26.65
N LEU A 123 -25.29 -24.24 26.40
CA LEU A 123 -26.00 -25.41 25.87
C LEU A 123 -27.09 -25.93 26.82
N ASN A 124 -26.78 -26.10 28.10
CA ASN A 124 -27.74 -26.56 29.11
C ASN A 124 -28.87 -25.56 29.38
N ALA A 125 -28.68 -24.30 28.99
CA ALA A 125 -29.69 -23.25 29.13
C ALA A 125 -30.70 -23.24 27.97
N LEU A 126 -30.37 -23.90 26.87
CA LEU A 126 -31.26 -24.05 25.73
C LEU A 126 -32.23 -25.19 26.05
N GLU A 127 -33.39 -24.84 26.60
CA GLU A 127 -34.53 -25.73 26.73
C GLU A 127 -35.38 -25.64 25.46
N GLN A 128 -35.93 -26.76 25.01
CA GLN A 128 -36.83 -26.78 23.86
C GLN A 128 -38.05 -27.65 24.18
N SER A 129 -39.23 -27.18 23.77
CA SER A 129 -40.46 -27.96 23.76
C SER A 129 -40.95 -28.24 22.32
N TYR A 130 -41.12 -29.53 21.98
CA TYR A 130 -41.51 -30.01 20.67
C TYR A 130 -42.86 -30.71 20.72
N THR A 131 -43.76 -30.45 19.76
CA THR A 131 -45.07 -31.11 19.70
C THR A 131 -44.97 -32.42 18.90
N LEU A 132 -45.10 -33.55 19.59
CA LEU A 132 -45.02 -34.90 18.99
C LEU A 132 -46.29 -35.24 18.22
N THR A 133 -47.46 -34.95 18.80
CA THR A 133 -48.77 -35.14 18.16
C THR A 133 -49.58 -33.85 18.25
N PRO A 134 -49.98 -33.25 17.11
CA PRO A 134 -50.85 -32.08 17.11
C PRO A 134 -52.31 -32.48 17.40
N GLY A 135 -53.04 -31.69 18.20
CA GLY A 135 -54.43 -31.99 18.56
C GLY A 135 -54.96 -31.12 19.70
N LEU A 136 -56.17 -31.46 20.20
CA LEU A 136 -56.79 -30.80 21.36
C LEU A 136 -56.02 -31.04 22.66
N ASP A 137 -55.36 -32.19 22.77
CA ASP A 137 -54.41 -32.55 23.84
C ASP A 137 -53.04 -32.88 23.22
N PRO A 138 -52.17 -31.87 22.98
CA PRO A 138 -50.90 -32.09 22.32
C PRO A 138 -49.91 -32.83 23.24
N GLU A 139 -49.31 -33.90 22.73
CA GLU A 139 -48.19 -34.54 23.43
C GLU A 139 -46.93 -33.69 23.19
N LEU A 140 -46.42 -33.09 24.27
CA LEU A 140 -45.24 -32.23 24.24
C LEU A 140 -44.02 -33.00 24.75
N TRP A 141 -42.96 -32.99 23.97
CA TRP A 141 -41.62 -33.27 24.44
C TRP A 141 -41.01 -31.99 25.00
N ASN A 142 -40.30 -32.06 26.13
CA ASN A 142 -39.49 -30.96 26.63
C ASN A 142 -38.19 -31.53 27.23
N GLY A 143 -37.04 -30.95 26.87
CA GLY A 143 -35.76 -31.31 27.46
C GLY A 143 -34.64 -30.34 27.15
N SER A 144 -33.59 -30.39 27.97
CA SER A 144 -32.29 -29.80 27.66
C SER A 144 -31.64 -30.55 26.51
N ILE A 145 -30.85 -29.87 25.68
CA ILE A 145 -30.15 -30.48 24.54
C ILE A 145 -29.00 -31.38 25.03
N THR A 146 -29.17 -32.69 24.92
CA THR A 146 -28.18 -33.72 25.27
C THR A 146 -28.31 -34.88 24.27
N ARG A 147 -27.27 -35.72 24.09
CA ARG A 147 -27.38 -36.93 23.24
C ARG A 147 -28.57 -37.80 23.63
N LYS A 148 -28.74 -38.07 24.93
CA LYS A 148 -29.81 -38.90 25.46
C LYS A 148 -31.21 -38.31 25.20
N SER A 149 -31.35 -36.99 25.33
CA SER A 149 -32.62 -36.32 25.08
C SER A 149 -32.95 -36.23 23.59
N LEU A 150 -31.95 -36.11 22.71
CA LEU A 150 -32.13 -36.28 21.26
C LEU A 150 -32.57 -37.69 20.90
N GLU A 151 -31.96 -38.73 21.48
CA GLU A 151 -32.38 -40.12 21.28
C GLU A 151 -33.81 -40.34 21.76
N ASP A 152 -34.18 -39.82 22.94
CA ASP A 152 -35.57 -39.87 23.44
C ASP A 152 -36.55 -39.19 22.46
N LEU A 153 -36.20 -38.00 21.94
CA LEU A 153 -37.01 -37.30 20.95
C LEU A 153 -37.18 -38.14 19.68
N GLY A 154 -36.10 -38.67 19.10
CA GLY A 154 -36.17 -39.46 17.89
C GLY A 154 -36.92 -40.77 18.07
N SER A 155 -36.77 -41.43 19.22
CA SER A 155 -37.52 -42.63 19.57
C SER A 155 -39.03 -42.36 19.63
N LYS A 156 -39.42 -41.25 20.27
CA LYS A 156 -40.82 -40.81 20.34
C LYS A 156 -41.38 -40.43 18.96
N ILE A 157 -40.61 -39.73 18.13
CA ILE A 157 -41.02 -39.41 16.76
C ILE A 157 -41.25 -40.70 15.97
N LYS A 158 -40.30 -41.64 16.00
CA LYS A 158 -40.43 -42.92 15.30
C LYS A 158 -41.64 -43.72 15.80
N ALA A 159 -41.98 -43.64 17.09
CA ALA A 159 -43.20 -44.28 17.62
C ALA A 159 -44.51 -43.74 17.00
N THR A 160 -44.52 -42.52 16.48
CA THR A 160 -45.69 -41.93 15.80
C THR A 160 -45.76 -42.27 14.30
N VAL A 161 -44.69 -42.84 13.72
CA VAL A 161 -44.60 -43.14 12.29
C VAL A 161 -45.26 -44.49 11.96
N PRO A 162 -46.00 -44.61 10.84
CA PRO A 162 -46.52 -45.90 10.37
C PRO A 162 -45.43 -46.97 10.24
N LYS A 163 -45.72 -48.21 10.66
CA LYS A 163 -44.72 -49.29 10.74
C LYS A 163 -44.04 -49.60 9.41
N ASP A 164 -44.74 -49.43 8.29
CA ASP A 164 -44.24 -49.61 6.93
C ASP A 164 -43.23 -48.53 6.51
N GLN A 165 -43.23 -47.39 7.18
CA GLN A 165 -42.30 -46.28 6.92
C GLN A 165 -41.09 -46.31 7.85
N LEU A 166 -41.10 -47.04 8.97
CA LEU A 166 -40.01 -47.05 9.96
C LEU A 166 -38.64 -47.37 9.36
N SER A 167 -38.57 -48.22 8.33
CA SER A 167 -37.32 -48.59 7.67
C SER A 167 -36.66 -47.44 6.88
N SER A 168 -37.36 -46.35 6.61
CA SER A 168 -36.79 -45.16 5.94
C SER A 168 -36.17 -44.15 6.92
N TYR A 169 -36.28 -44.39 8.23
CA TYR A 169 -35.77 -43.50 9.28
C TYR A 169 -34.44 -44.04 9.83
N GLY A 170 -33.56 -43.12 10.23
CA GLY A 170 -32.27 -43.43 10.81
C GLY A 170 -32.31 -43.90 12.27
N SER A 171 -31.15 -43.78 12.93
CA SER A 171 -31.06 -44.00 14.37
C SER A 171 -31.87 -42.96 15.14
N ASP A 172 -32.24 -43.29 16.37
CA ASP A 172 -33.03 -42.38 17.23
C ASP A 172 -32.30 -41.04 17.43
N LEU A 173 -30.97 -41.05 17.54
CA LEU A 173 -30.17 -39.83 17.59
C LEU A 173 -30.30 -38.97 16.32
N ILE A 174 -30.17 -39.58 15.14
CA ILE A 174 -30.25 -38.88 13.85
C ILE A 174 -31.66 -38.30 13.65
N GLU A 175 -32.70 -39.05 14.01
CA GLU A 175 -34.08 -38.57 13.88
C GLU A 175 -34.41 -37.47 14.90
N GLY A 176 -33.92 -37.58 16.14
CA GLY A 176 -34.04 -36.51 17.11
C GLY A 176 -33.35 -35.23 16.63
N PHE A 177 -32.11 -35.34 16.17
CA PHE A 177 -31.35 -34.24 15.59
C PHE A 177 -32.02 -33.64 14.34
N ASN A 178 -32.52 -34.49 13.44
CA ASN A 178 -33.24 -34.08 12.25
C ASN A 178 -34.60 -33.46 12.53
N ASN A 179 -35.11 -33.43 13.77
CA ASN A 179 -36.37 -32.77 14.07
C ASN A 179 -36.22 -31.64 15.10
N LEU A 180 -35.11 -31.61 15.84
CA LEU A 180 -34.80 -30.50 16.73
C LEU A 180 -34.50 -29.23 15.93
N ASN A 181 -35.32 -28.20 16.14
CA ASN A 181 -35.08 -26.86 15.61
C ASN A 181 -35.14 -25.85 16.75
N LEU A 182 -34.13 -24.98 16.80
CA LEU A 182 -33.99 -24.01 17.86
C LEU A 182 -34.59 -22.67 17.48
N ASN A 183 -35.13 -21.98 18.48
CA ASN A 183 -35.57 -20.61 18.32
C ASN A 183 -34.35 -19.69 18.43
N GLU A 184 -34.01 -19.02 17.34
CA GLU A 184 -32.92 -18.03 17.27
C GLU A 184 -33.01 -17.01 18.41
N LYS A 185 -34.21 -16.53 18.76
CA LYS A 185 -34.39 -15.53 19.81
C LYS A 185 -33.96 -16.04 21.19
N GLU A 186 -34.16 -17.32 21.47
CA GLU A 186 -33.73 -17.93 22.73
C GLU A 186 -32.20 -18.10 22.77
N ILE A 187 -31.58 -18.52 21.65
CA ILE A 187 -30.11 -18.54 21.51
C ILE A 187 -29.53 -17.15 21.81
N LEU A 188 -30.03 -16.13 21.11
CA LEU A 188 -29.59 -14.74 21.29
C LEU A 188 -29.83 -14.22 22.71
N LYS A 189 -30.94 -14.59 23.33
CA LYS A 189 -31.28 -14.20 24.70
C LYS A 189 -30.32 -14.79 25.71
N VAL A 190 -29.93 -16.06 25.58
CA VAL A 190 -28.93 -16.68 26.48
C VAL A 190 -27.58 -15.99 26.33
N LEU A 191 -27.12 -15.77 25.09
CA LEU A 191 -25.85 -15.10 24.80
C LEU A 191 -25.82 -13.66 25.33
N LYS A 192 -26.88 -12.87 25.13
CA LYS A 192 -26.93 -11.46 25.54
C LYS A 192 -27.14 -11.26 27.04
N LYS A 193 -27.93 -12.13 27.70
CA LYS A 193 -28.27 -11.95 29.12
C LYS A 193 -27.18 -12.41 30.08
N ARG A 194 -26.33 -13.35 29.67
CA ARG A 194 -25.30 -13.91 30.55
C ARG A 194 -24.00 -13.15 30.39
N HIS A 195 -23.51 -12.56 31.49
CA HIS A 195 -22.29 -11.76 31.51
C HIS A 195 -21.05 -12.55 31.02
N TYR A 196 -21.04 -13.88 31.16
CA TYR A 196 -19.97 -14.76 30.69
C TYR A 196 -19.66 -14.61 29.20
N PHE A 197 -20.66 -14.31 28.37
CA PHE A 197 -20.50 -14.26 26.91
C PHE A 197 -20.31 -12.84 26.36
N LYS A 198 -20.31 -11.82 27.22
CA LYS A 198 -20.13 -10.44 26.77
C LYS A 198 -18.81 -10.31 26.01
N ASP A 199 -18.89 -9.84 24.76
CA ASP A 199 -17.74 -9.68 23.86
C ASP A 199 -16.96 -10.97 23.53
N LYS A 200 -17.54 -12.15 23.83
CA LYS A 200 -16.88 -13.47 23.69
C LYS A 200 -17.59 -14.42 22.73
N TYR A 201 -18.45 -13.89 21.86
CA TYR A 201 -19.05 -14.66 20.77
C TYR A 201 -19.27 -13.82 19.51
N LEU A 202 -19.30 -14.51 18.37
CA LEU A 202 -19.79 -14.01 17.09
C LEU A 202 -20.86 -14.96 16.56
N ILE A 203 -21.64 -14.48 15.60
CA ILE A 203 -22.77 -15.23 15.01
C ILE A 203 -22.58 -15.23 13.51
N ALA A 204 -22.67 -16.41 12.91
CA ALA A 204 -22.73 -16.57 11.46
C ALA A 204 -24.02 -17.29 11.04
N ILE A 205 -24.46 -17.04 9.81
CA ILE A 205 -25.60 -17.72 9.17
C ILE A 205 -25.13 -18.36 7.87
N GLY A 206 -25.58 -19.59 7.63
CA GLY A 206 -25.36 -20.30 6.36
C GLY A 206 -26.09 -19.62 5.20
N LYS A 207 -25.34 -19.17 4.19
CA LYS A 207 -25.87 -18.49 3.01
C LYS A 207 -26.75 -19.41 2.19
N THR A 208 -26.34 -20.66 1.99
CA THR A 208 -27.02 -21.62 1.09
C THR A 208 -28.46 -21.83 1.54
N GLU A 209 -28.65 -22.15 2.81
CA GLU A 209 -29.95 -22.37 3.42
C GLU A 209 -30.78 -21.09 3.44
N TRP A 210 -30.16 -19.96 3.78
CA TRP A 210 -30.82 -18.65 3.78
C TRP A 210 -31.32 -18.23 2.40
N ASP A 211 -30.56 -18.50 1.34
CA ASP A 211 -30.91 -18.13 -0.05
C ASP A 211 -32.18 -18.87 -0.49
N LEU A 212 -32.47 -20.03 0.09
CA LEU A 212 -33.66 -20.82 -0.20
C LEU A 212 -34.96 -20.25 0.39
N LEU A 213 -34.89 -19.30 1.34
CA LEU A 213 -36.06 -18.57 1.82
C LEU A 213 -36.65 -17.70 0.70
N GLN A 214 -37.97 -17.68 0.54
CA GLN A 214 -38.62 -16.82 -0.47
C GLN A 214 -38.76 -15.38 0.03
N TRP A 215 -38.70 -14.42 -0.89
CA TRP A 215 -39.11 -13.04 -0.68
C TRP A 215 -40.63 -12.93 -0.90
N SER A 216 -41.44 -13.24 0.12
CA SER A 216 -42.90 -13.07 0.07
C SER A 216 -43.36 -12.02 1.07
N GLU A 217 -44.54 -11.41 0.87
CA GLU A 217 -45.06 -10.31 1.71
C GLU A 217 -45.04 -10.66 3.22
N GLY A 218 -45.22 -11.94 3.58
CA GLY A 218 -45.19 -12.42 4.96
C GLY A 218 -43.80 -12.83 5.49
N SER A 219 -42.78 -13.00 4.65
CA SER A 219 -41.45 -13.51 5.04
C SER A 219 -40.29 -12.54 4.82
N ILE A 220 -40.51 -11.40 4.12
CA ILE A 220 -39.45 -10.41 3.81
C ILE A 220 -38.71 -9.96 5.07
N SER A 221 -39.45 -9.60 6.14
CA SER A 221 -38.83 -9.15 7.39
C SER A 221 -38.02 -10.26 8.05
N GLU A 222 -38.50 -11.50 8.05
CA GLU A 222 -37.82 -12.61 8.70
C GLU A 222 -36.55 -13.02 7.93
N LYS A 223 -36.63 -13.13 6.60
CA LYS A 223 -35.47 -13.39 5.75
C LYS A 223 -34.41 -12.29 5.92
N LYS A 224 -34.82 -11.02 5.90
CA LYS A 224 -33.90 -9.88 6.03
C LYS A 224 -33.25 -9.80 7.42
N ASN A 225 -34.02 -9.96 8.49
CA ASN A 225 -33.50 -9.85 9.86
C ASN A 225 -32.53 -11.00 10.17
N THR A 226 -32.85 -12.23 9.76
CA THR A 226 -32.01 -13.41 10.07
C THR A 226 -30.55 -13.25 9.62
N ILE A 227 -30.32 -12.74 8.41
CA ILE A 227 -28.96 -12.53 7.89
C ILE A 227 -28.32 -11.23 8.40
N ASN A 228 -29.12 -10.18 8.65
CA ASN A 228 -28.61 -8.87 9.08
C ASN A 228 -28.28 -8.80 10.57
N ASP A 229 -28.94 -9.61 11.39
CA ASP A 229 -28.68 -9.71 12.83
C ASP A 229 -27.41 -10.55 13.13
N ALA A 230 -26.93 -11.31 12.14
CA ALA A 230 -25.67 -12.04 12.21
C ALA A 230 -24.46 -11.13 11.98
N HIS A 231 -23.33 -11.46 12.60
CA HIS A 231 -22.08 -10.74 12.40
C HIS A 231 -21.44 -11.11 11.06
N LEU A 232 -21.51 -12.40 10.69
CA LEU A 232 -20.88 -12.99 9.52
C LEU A 232 -21.89 -13.81 8.71
N VAL A 233 -21.55 -14.11 7.46
CA VAL A 233 -22.30 -15.05 6.62
C VAL A 233 -21.32 -16.12 6.12
N PHE A 234 -21.67 -17.39 6.23
CA PHE A 234 -20.84 -18.51 5.77
C PHE A 234 -21.33 -19.05 4.42
N THR A 235 -20.39 -19.47 3.59
CA THR A 235 -20.64 -20.23 2.37
C THR A 235 -19.51 -21.22 2.18
N SER A 236 -19.82 -22.37 1.58
CA SER A 236 -18.80 -23.28 1.03
C SER A 236 -18.88 -23.22 -0.49
N ALA A 237 -18.10 -22.32 -1.08
CA ALA A 237 -18.13 -22.04 -2.51
C ALA A 237 -17.39 -23.11 -3.31
N GLU A 238 -17.91 -23.46 -4.49
CA GLU A 238 -17.24 -24.40 -5.40
C GLU A 238 -16.01 -23.78 -6.09
N SER A 239 -15.99 -22.46 -6.24
CA SER A 239 -14.86 -21.71 -6.80
C SER A 239 -14.90 -20.25 -6.35
N VAL A 240 -13.78 -19.53 -6.52
CA VAL A 240 -13.69 -18.09 -6.28
C VAL A 240 -14.75 -17.30 -7.06
N GLU A 241 -15.05 -17.71 -8.30
CA GLU A 241 -16.09 -17.07 -9.12
C GLU A 241 -17.50 -17.23 -8.51
N HIS A 242 -17.83 -18.44 -8.02
CA HIS A 242 -19.10 -18.68 -7.34
C HIS A 242 -19.23 -17.85 -6.06
N TYR A 243 -18.13 -17.72 -5.29
CA TYR A 243 -18.09 -16.83 -4.13
C TYR A 243 -18.39 -15.37 -4.52
N ILE A 244 -17.71 -14.83 -5.55
CA ILE A 244 -17.89 -13.44 -5.99
C ILE A 244 -19.35 -13.19 -6.39
N LYS A 245 -19.94 -14.09 -7.18
CA LYS A 245 -21.36 -14.01 -7.57
C LYS A 245 -22.29 -14.06 -6.37
N ALA A 246 -22.03 -14.94 -5.41
CA ALA A 246 -22.83 -15.05 -4.18
C ALA A 246 -22.75 -13.76 -3.35
N LYS A 247 -21.57 -13.15 -3.23
CA LYS A 247 -21.36 -11.88 -2.51
C LYS A 247 -22.06 -10.71 -3.19
N GLU A 248 -21.92 -10.54 -4.50
CA GLU A 248 -22.61 -9.46 -5.22
C GLU A 248 -24.13 -9.63 -5.15
N LYS A 249 -24.66 -10.86 -5.23
CA LYS A 249 -26.09 -11.12 -5.02
C LYS A 249 -26.58 -10.65 -3.65
N LEU A 250 -25.84 -10.90 -2.57
CA LEU A 250 -26.19 -10.43 -1.21
C LEU A 250 -26.19 -8.89 -1.14
N LYS A 251 -25.20 -8.26 -1.79
CA LYS A 251 -25.07 -6.81 -1.85
C LYS A 251 -26.21 -6.15 -2.63
N GLU A 252 -26.58 -6.70 -3.80
CA GLU A 252 -27.73 -6.27 -4.60
C GLU A 252 -29.05 -6.40 -3.82
N GLN A 253 -29.18 -7.44 -3.00
CA GLN A 253 -30.34 -7.66 -2.13
C GLN A 253 -30.37 -6.73 -0.90
N GLY A 254 -29.33 -5.93 -0.66
CA GLY A 254 -29.28 -4.98 0.46
C GLY A 254 -29.29 -5.67 1.83
N VAL A 255 -28.63 -6.83 1.94
CA VAL A 255 -28.48 -7.61 3.17
C VAL A 255 -27.01 -7.73 3.57
N ASN A 256 -26.72 -8.30 4.74
CA ASN A 256 -25.36 -8.54 5.20
C ASN A 256 -24.61 -9.39 4.16
N TYR A 257 -23.57 -8.78 3.59
CA TYR A 257 -22.72 -9.36 2.55
C TYR A 257 -21.28 -9.54 3.04
N LEU A 258 -21.06 -9.54 4.37
CA LEU A 258 -19.81 -9.96 5.00
C LEU A 258 -19.68 -11.49 4.95
N LEU A 259 -19.50 -11.97 3.72
CA LEU A 259 -19.44 -13.39 3.36
C LEU A 259 -18.03 -13.93 3.57
N LEU A 260 -17.88 -14.99 4.34
CA LEU A 260 -16.65 -15.76 4.45
C LEU A 260 -16.84 -17.09 3.73
N ASP A 261 -15.83 -17.47 2.96
CA ASP A 261 -15.74 -18.83 2.42
C ASP A 261 -15.18 -19.75 3.52
N CYS A 262 -15.84 -20.86 3.76
CA CYS A 262 -15.42 -21.88 4.71
C CYS A 262 -15.60 -23.25 4.05
N SER A 263 -14.83 -24.26 4.45
CA SER A 263 -14.87 -25.53 3.73
C SER A 263 -16.19 -26.29 3.92
N ASP A 264 -16.90 -26.07 5.04
CA ASP A 264 -18.00 -26.92 5.50
C ASP A 264 -17.55 -28.39 5.53
N ALA A 265 -16.31 -28.61 6.00
CA ALA A 265 -15.63 -29.89 5.84
C ALA A 265 -16.34 -30.99 6.64
N HIS A 266 -16.78 -32.02 5.92
CA HIS A 266 -17.31 -33.26 6.48
C HIS A 266 -16.46 -34.48 6.11
N THR A 267 -15.45 -34.31 5.26
CA THR A 267 -14.61 -35.39 4.71
C THR A 267 -13.13 -35.00 4.67
N PHE A 268 -12.27 -36.00 4.53
CA PHE A 268 -10.82 -35.82 4.44
C PHE A 268 -10.39 -35.05 3.18
N SER A 269 -9.26 -34.36 3.26
CA SER A 269 -8.69 -33.54 2.18
C SER A 269 -8.43 -34.31 0.89
N HIS A 270 -8.13 -35.61 1.00
CA HIS A 270 -7.85 -36.50 -0.14
C HIS A 270 -9.11 -36.81 -0.98
N ASN A 271 -10.32 -36.54 -0.47
CA ASN A 271 -11.57 -36.72 -1.22
C ASN A 271 -11.84 -35.54 -2.16
N THR A 272 -10.99 -35.34 -3.15
CA THR A 272 -10.99 -34.17 -4.06
C THR A 272 -12.27 -34.00 -4.89
N ARG A 273 -13.14 -35.02 -4.95
CA ARG A 273 -14.45 -34.97 -5.62
C ARG A 273 -15.54 -34.29 -4.76
N LYS A 274 -15.29 -34.13 -3.46
CA LYS A 274 -16.20 -33.44 -2.53
C LYS A 274 -15.65 -32.05 -2.25
N LYS A 275 -16.48 -31.02 -2.43
CA LYS A 275 -16.11 -29.64 -2.06
C LYS A 275 -16.00 -29.48 -0.54
N ASP A 276 -16.86 -30.19 0.20
CA ASP A 276 -17.00 -30.18 1.66
C ASP A 276 -15.91 -31.05 2.32
N ARG A 277 -14.64 -30.69 2.09
CA ARG A 277 -13.46 -31.42 2.54
C ARG A 277 -12.45 -30.50 3.23
N ILE A 278 -11.65 -31.07 4.13
CA ILE A 278 -10.57 -30.36 4.83
C ILE A 278 -9.65 -29.64 3.83
N GLY A 279 -9.37 -28.37 4.10
CA GLY A 279 -8.47 -27.53 3.31
C GLY A 279 -9.08 -26.89 2.05
N ASN A 280 -10.34 -27.19 1.71
CA ASN A 280 -11.03 -26.56 0.58
C ASN A 280 -11.67 -25.23 1.01
N CYS A 281 -10.84 -24.27 1.39
CA CYS A 281 -11.23 -22.92 1.82
C CYS A 281 -10.36 -21.86 1.14
N PHE A 282 -11.01 -20.84 0.58
CA PHE A 282 -10.37 -19.73 -0.16
C PHE A 282 -10.20 -18.46 0.70
N ASN A 283 -10.60 -18.51 1.98
CA ASN A 283 -10.69 -17.33 2.85
C ASN A 283 -9.35 -16.96 3.50
N TRP A 284 -8.75 -15.88 2.99
CA TRP A 284 -7.61 -15.22 3.60
C TRP A 284 -8.06 -14.06 4.47
N ILE A 285 -7.64 -14.08 5.72
CA ILE A 285 -7.91 -13.02 6.68
C ILE A 285 -6.61 -12.33 7.09
N LYS A 286 -6.59 -10.99 7.01
CA LYS A 286 -5.50 -10.15 7.52
C LYS A 286 -5.76 -9.76 8.97
N ALA A 287 -5.35 -10.60 9.90
CA ALA A 287 -5.49 -10.36 11.32
C ALA A 287 -4.46 -11.18 12.11
N ASN A 288 -4.26 -10.84 13.38
CA ASN A 288 -3.59 -11.76 14.28
C ASN A 288 -4.50 -13.00 14.45
N PRO A 289 -3.96 -14.23 14.43
CA PRO A 289 -4.66 -15.48 14.73
C PRO A 289 -5.27 -15.56 16.15
N THR A 290 -6.21 -14.66 16.48
CA THR A 290 -6.90 -14.58 17.77
C THR A 290 -8.39 -14.32 17.55
N PHE A 291 -9.23 -14.60 18.54
CA PHE A 291 -10.65 -14.25 18.47
C PHE A 291 -10.88 -12.74 18.26
N GLU A 292 -10.09 -11.89 18.92
CA GLU A 292 -10.16 -10.43 18.70
C GLU A 292 -9.74 -10.03 17.28
N GLY A 293 -8.80 -10.77 16.67
CA GLY A 293 -8.49 -10.63 15.25
C GLY A 293 -9.70 -10.90 14.36
N LEU A 294 -10.49 -11.93 14.67
CA LEU A 294 -11.76 -12.19 13.96
C LEU A 294 -12.79 -11.09 14.19
N ARG A 295 -12.91 -10.58 15.42
CA ARG A 295 -13.81 -9.45 15.72
C ARG A 295 -13.44 -8.21 14.92
N GLN A 296 -12.15 -7.95 14.74
CA GLN A 296 -11.67 -6.82 13.93
C GLN A 296 -12.17 -6.91 12.47
N VAL A 297 -12.26 -8.12 11.91
CA VAL A 297 -12.82 -8.36 10.58
C VAL A 297 -14.28 -7.92 10.48
N VAL A 298 -15.06 -8.02 11.56
CA VAL A 298 -16.46 -7.55 11.56
C VAL A 298 -16.55 -6.02 11.42
N PHE A 299 -15.57 -5.29 11.94
CA PHE A 299 -15.53 -3.82 11.89
C PHE A 299 -14.90 -3.29 10.60
N GLU A 300 -13.77 -3.85 10.16
CA GLU A 300 -12.99 -3.39 9.00
C GLU A 300 -13.30 -4.20 7.72
N LYS A 301 -14.17 -5.20 7.82
CA LYS A 301 -14.83 -5.96 6.74
C LYS A 301 -13.89 -6.31 5.59
N PHE A 302 -14.13 -5.72 4.42
CA PHE A 302 -13.53 -6.13 3.16
C PHE A 302 -12.05 -5.74 3.02
N GLU A 303 -11.53 -4.85 3.87
CA GLU A 303 -10.11 -4.50 3.88
C GLU A 303 -9.25 -5.63 4.47
N ARG A 304 -9.87 -6.56 5.20
CA ARG A 304 -9.21 -7.68 5.89
C ARG A 304 -9.54 -9.04 5.32
N ILE A 305 -10.41 -9.13 4.32
CA ILE A 305 -10.84 -10.38 3.72
C ILE A 305 -10.41 -10.40 2.27
N TRP A 306 -9.74 -11.46 1.87
CA TRP A 306 -9.41 -11.74 0.49
C TRP A 306 -9.76 -13.18 0.15
N ILE A 307 -10.43 -13.40 -0.98
CA ILE A 307 -10.83 -14.73 -1.42
C ILE A 307 -10.04 -15.09 -2.66
N ASP A 308 -9.15 -16.07 -2.53
CA ASP A 308 -8.31 -16.57 -3.62
C ASP A 308 -7.70 -17.92 -3.25
N GLU A 309 -7.22 -18.65 -4.26
CA GLU A 309 -6.46 -19.88 -4.02
C GLU A 309 -5.05 -19.56 -3.50
N GLU A 310 -4.42 -18.53 -4.06
CA GLU A 310 -3.07 -18.10 -3.73
C GLU A 310 -3.03 -17.03 -2.64
N ASN A 311 -1.87 -16.95 -1.94
CA ASN A 311 -1.65 -15.95 -0.91
C ASN A 311 -1.71 -14.53 -1.51
N PRO A 312 -2.53 -13.61 -0.97
CA PRO A 312 -2.65 -12.24 -1.46
C PRO A 312 -1.31 -11.48 -1.52
N LYS A 313 -0.34 -11.86 -0.67
CA LYS A 313 1.01 -11.27 -0.67
C LYS A 313 1.72 -11.44 -2.02
N LYS A 314 1.46 -12.52 -2.75
CA LYS A 314 2.14 -12.82 -4.03
C LYS A 314 1.68 -11.95 -5.20
N ARG A 315 0.51 -11.30 -5.11
CA ARG A 315 0.01 -10.41 -6.18
C ARG A 315 0.82 -9.11 -6.30
N TYR A 316 1.38 -8.64 -5.19
CA TYR A 316 2.13 -7.39 -5.13
C TYR A 316 3.40 -7.57 -4.31
N GLU A 317 4.32 -8.37 -4.84
CA GLU A 317 5.65 -8.53 -4.25
C GLU A 317 6.44 -7.25 -4.44
N LYS A 318 6.50 -6.45 -3.38
CA LYS A 318 7.34 -5.26 -3.31
C LYS A 318 8.44 -5.50 -2.29
N PRO A 319 9.65 -5.00 -2.55
CA PRO A 319 10.66 -4.99 -1.52
C PRO A 319 10.25 -4.07 -0.38
N PHE A 320 10.69 -4.39 0.83
CA PHE A 320 10.38 -3.62 2.03
C PHE A 320 11.46 -3.83 3.09
N PHE A 321 11.48 -2.96 4.10
CA PHE A 321 12.30 -3.20 5.29
C PHE A 321 11.63 -4.23 6.17
N SER A 322 12.27 -5.38 6.39
CA SER A 322 11.70 -6.54 7.08
C SER A 322 12.07 -6.61 8.56
N GLU A 323 13.16 -5.95 8.96
CA GLU A 323 13.65 -5.92 10.35
C GLU A 323 14.50 -4.67 10.61
N ILE A 324 14.42 -4.15 11.84
CA ILE A 324 15.40 -3.24 12.40
C ILE A 324 16.01 -3.91 13.63
N ARG A 325 17.32 -4.15 13.60
CA ARG A 325 18.07 -4.76 14.70
C ARG A 325 18.94 -3.73 15.39
N ILE A 326 18.75 -3.59 16.69
CA ILE A 326 19.46 -2.61 17.52
C ILE A 326 20.16 -3.36 18.65
N LYS A 327 21.46 -3.17 18.82
CA LYS A 327 22.19 -3.59 20.02
C LYS A 327 22.19 -2.43 21.02
N THR A 328 22.32 -2.74 22.31
CA THR A 328 22.39 -1.71 23.35
C THR A 328 23.53 -0.73 23.07
N THR A 329 23.19 0.54 22.86
CA THR A 329 24.17 1.53 22.40
C THR A 329 23.76 2.96 22.77
N ASN A 330 24.74 3.84 22.93
CA ASN A 330 24.51 5.28 23.09
C ASN A 330 24.14 5.88 21.72
N VAL A 331 23.20 6.82 21.70
CA VAL A 331 22.77 7.46 20.45
C VAL A 331 23.62 8.69 20.13
N PHE A 332 23.99 9.48 21.14
CA PHE A 332 24.74 10.72 20.99
C PHE A 332 26.00 10.70 21.85
N ILE A 333 27.03 11.45 21.46
CA ILE A 333 28.21 11.68 22.30
C ILE A 333 27.80 12.38 23.60
N ASN A 334 28.37 11.95 24.73
CA ASN A 334 28.17 12.55 26.05
C ASN A 334 26.70 12.64 26.51
N SER A 335 25.83 11.79 25.96
CA SER A 335 24.42 11.71 26.34
C SER A 335 24.12 10.42 27.10
N SER A 336 23.15 10.49 28.02
CA SER A 336 22.60 9.32 28.69
C SER A 336 21.55 8.59 27.83
N VAL A 337 21.16 9.16 26.68
CA VAL A 337 20.15 8.58 25.78
C VAL A 337 20.73 7.35 25.07
N LYS A 338 20.06 6.21 25.28
CA LYS A 338 20.47 4.91 24.78
C LYS A 338 19.30 4.21 24.09
N PHE A 339 19.61 3.44 23.05
CA PHE A 339 18.72 2.38 22.63
C PHE A 339 18.99 1.13 23.47
N SER A 340 17.92 0.47 23.91
CA SER A 340 18.00 -0.89 24.44
C SER A 340 18.14 -1.89 23.29
N GLY A 341 18.89 -2.97 23.52
CA GLY A 341 18.96 -4.07 22.56
C GLY A 341 17.57 -4.62 22.23
N THR A 342 17.20 -4.60 20.95
CA THR A 342 15.89 -5.03 20.48
C THR A 342 15.93 -5.44 19.01
N VAL A 343 14.99 -6.29 18.62
CA VAL A 343 14.73 -6.69 17.23
C VAL A 343 13.31 -6.29 16.92
N LEU A 344 13.14 -5.43 15.92
CA LEU A 344 11.84 -4.90 15.48
C LEU A 344 11.52 -5.51 14.12
N PRO A 345 10.80 -6.64 14.07
CA PRO A 345 10.37 -7.20 12.80
C PRO A 345 9.25 -6.33 12.22
N LEU A 346 9.33 -6.05 10.94
CA LEU A 346 8.42 -5.15 10.23
C LEU A 346 7.56 -5.94 9.24
N ASN A 347 6.36 -5.43 8.97
CA ASN A 347 5.51 -5.97 7.92
C ASN A 347 5.74 -5.23 6.60
N SER A 348 5.33 -5.84 5.50
CA SER A 348 5.47 -5.30 4.14
C SER A 348 4.50 -4.17 3.79
N ASN A 349 3.64 -3.77 4.73
CA ASN A 349 2.63 -2.73 4.52
C ASN A 349 3.01 -1.48 5.33
N LEU A 350 2.02 -0.63 5.61
CA LEU A 350 2.22 0.55 6.45
C LEU A 350 2.56 0.14 7.89
N VAL A 351 3.78 0.49 8.32
CA VAL A 351 4.20 0.40 9.72
C VAL A 351 4.08 1.79 10.35
N THR A 352 3.34 1.89 11.44
CA THR A 352 3.21 3.14 12.22
C THR A 352 3.88 2.98 13.58
N ILE A 353 4.81 3.88 13.90
CA ILE A 353 5.48 3.92 15.21
C ILE A 353 4.72 4.88 16.13
N VAL A 354 4.05 4.34 17.13
CA VAL A 354 3.26 5.11 18.11
C VAL A 354 3.93 5.16 19.48
N GLY A 355 3.69 6.22 20.25
CA GLY A 355 4.24 6.38 21.59
C GLY A 355 4.18 7.81 22.11
N GLY A 356 4.35 7.99 23.42
CA GLY A 356 4.32 9.30 24.08
C GLY A 356 5.39 10.28 23.60
N ARG A 357 5.28 11.56 23.99
CA ARG A 357 6.33 12.55 23.69
C ARG A 357 7.64 12.16 24.40
N GLY A 358 8.77 12.24 23.71
CA GLY A 358 10.09 11.91 24.28
C GLY A 358 10.48 10.43 24.27
N THR A 359 9.65 9.52 23.72
CA THR A 359 9.96 8.07 23.70
C THR A 359 10.98 7.63 22.64
N GLY A 360 11.67 8.57 21.98
CA GLY A 360 12.72 8.24 20.99
C GLY A 360 12.25 7.91 19.58
N LYS A 361 10.96 8.10 19.23
CA LYS A 361 10.43 7.81 17.87
C LYS A 361 11.19 8.53 16.75
N SER A 362 11.35 9.85 16.88
CA SER A 362 12.05 10.65 15.87
C SER A 362 13.54 10.32 15.83
N VAL A 363 14.13 9.94 16.96
CA VAL A 363 15.54 9.50 17.03
C VAL A 363 15.73 8.17 16.29
N LEU A 364 14.77 7.24 16.40
CA LEU A 364 14.77 6.00 15.62
C LEU A 364 14.67 6.28 14.11
N LEU A 365 13.75 7.16 13.70
CA LEU A 365 13.61 7.55 12.29
C LEU A 365 14.86 8.24 11.74
N ASP A 366 15.50 9.10 12.55
CA ASP A 366 16.75 9.76 12.17
C ASP A 366 17.92 8.76 12.06
N ALA A 367 17.96 7.72 12.90
CA ALA A 367 18.96 6.66 12.78
C ALA A 367 18.78 5.87 11.48
N ILE A 368 17.53 5.58 11.09
CA ILE A 368 17.21 4.98 9.78
C ILE A 368 17.63 5.93 8.64
N ALA A 369 17.31 7.23 8.75
CA ALA A 369 17.72 8.23 7.75
C ALA A 369 19.24 8.28 7.60
N LYS A 370 19.98 8.19 8.71
CA LYS A 370 21.44 8.13 8.71
C LYS A 370 21.96 6.85 8.04
N THR A 371 21.35 5.70 8.29
CA THR A 371 21.67 4.44 7.60
C THR A 371 21.59 4.58 6.08
N PHE A 372 20.68 5.40 5.55
CA PHE A 372 20.50 5.59 4.10
C PHE A 372 21.01 6.95 3.59
N ASN A 373 21.94 7.58 4.32
CA ASN A 373 22.58 8.85 3.93
C ASN A 373 21.60 10.01 3.65
N LYS A 374 20.44 10.03 4.30
CA LYS A 374 19.40 11.06 4.16
C LYS A 374 19.45 12.13 5.25
N THR A 375 20.65 12.57 5.66
CA THR A 375 20.82 13.47 6.82
C THR A 375 20.81 14.97 6.47
N ASN A 376 20.69 15.33 5.18
CA ASN A 376 20.94 16.69 4.70
C ASN A 376 20.02 17.76 5.30
N MET A 377 18.77 17.41 5.60
CA MET A 377 17.75 18.37 6.05
C MET A 377 17.53 18.38 7.57
N ASN A 378 18.26 17.58 8.36
CA ASN A 378 18.05 17.50 9.80
C ASN A 378 19.39 17.36 10.57
N GLU A 379 19.78 18.41 11.29
CA GLU A 379 21.02 18.43 12.09
C GLU A 379 21.08 17.30 13.12
N ARG A 380 19.96 16.96 13.76
CA ARG A 380 19.92 15.88 14.77
C ARG A 380 20.31 14.54 14.17
N SER A 381 19.97 14.28 12.92
CA SER A 381 20.35 13.04 12.24
C SER A 381 21.86 12.95 11.95
N LYS A 382 22.54 14.10 11.80
CA LYS A 382 24.00 14.17 11.66
C LYS A 382 24.71 13.89 12.97
N ASP A 383 24.11 14.31 14.09
CA ASP A 383 24.67 14.15 15.44
C ASP A 383 24.54 12.73 16.02
N ILE A 384 23.72 11.86 15.41
CA ILE A 384 23.60 10.45 15.81
C ILE A 384 24.93 9.75 15.59
N LEU A 385 25.48 9.13 16.62
CA LEU A 385 26.78 8.46 16.60
C LEU A 385 26.64 7.08 17.25
N ILE A 386 26.18 6.14 16.43
CA ILE A 386 26.00 4.73 16.80
C ILE A 386 27.05 3.92 16.04
N ASN A 387 27.67 2.93 16.69
CA ASN A 387 28.57 2.01 16.01
C ASN A 387 27.81 1.23 14.93
N LYS A 388 28.39 1.10 13.73
CA LYS A 388 27.78 0.43 12.57
C LYS A 388 27.21 -0.97 12.83
N ASP A 389 27.80 -1.73 13.74
CA ASP A 389 27.38 -3.11 14.06
C ASP A 389 26.25 -3.17 15.10
N ASN A 390 25.82 -2.01 15.61
CA ASN A 390 24.80 -1.86 16.63
C ASN A 390 23.44 -1.38 16.09
N PHE A 391 23.35 -0.96 14.83
CA PHE A 391 22.09 -0.57 14.21
C PHE A 391 22.06 -1.04 12.76
N ILE A 392 21.20 -2.01 12.49
CA ILE A 392 21.10 -2.70 11.20
C ILE A 392 19.65 -2.65 10.73
N VAL A 393 19.45 -2.27 9.48
CA VAL A 393 18.14 -2.31 8.80
C VAL A 393 18.19 -3.38 7.73
N THR A 394 17.31 -4.37 7.82
CA THR A 394 17.21 -5.46 6.84
C THR A 394 16.19 -5.11 5.78
N TYR A 395 16.60 -5.16 4.52
CA TYR A 395 15.78 -4.97 3.32
C TYR A 395 15.54 -6.31 2.65
N GLN A 396 14.27 -6.69 2.48
CA GLN A 396 13.88 -7.91 1.81
C GLN A 396 13.51 -7.62 0.36
N LYS A 397 14.13 -8.32 -0.58
CA LYS A 397 13.79 -8.29 -2.02
C LYS A 397 12.52 -9.10 -2.31
N PRO A 398 11.90 -8.93 -3.50
CA PRO A 398 10.73 -9.72 -3.91
C PRO A 398 10.98 -11.23 -3.92
N ASP A 399 12.18 -11.67 -4.28
CA ASP A 399 12.60 -13.08 -4.28
C ASP A 399 12.85 -13.67 -2.89
N GLY A 400 12.68 -12.86 -1.83
CA GLY A 400 12.88 -13.25 -0.44
C GLY A 400 14.31 -13.08 0.08
N GLU A 401 15.28 -12.71 -0.77
CA GLU A 401 16.66 -12.45 -0.36
C GLU A 401 16.71 -11.21 0.57
N ASN A 402 17.47 -11.31 1.65
CA ASN A 402 17.65 -10.22 2.61
C ASN A 402 19.02 -9.55 2.41
N ILE A 403 19.02 -8.22 2.35
CA ILE A 403 20.22 -7.38 2.38
C ILE A 403 20.23 -6.62 3.70
N GLU A 404 21.36 -6.62 4.41
CA GLU A 404 21.54 -5.84 5.64
C GLU A 404 22.26 -4.52 5.34
N TYR A 405 21.70 -3.41 5.83
CA TYR A 405 22.30 -2.08 5.78
C TYR A 405 22.68 -1.64 7.19
N HIS A 406 23.96 -1.35 7.38
CA HIS A 406 24.50 -0.87 8.63
C HIS A 406 24.47 0.67 8.68
N ILE A 407 24.25 1.24 9.86
CA ILE A 407 24.38 2.69 10.02
C ILE A 407 25.81 3.15 9.70
N ASP A 408 25.95 4.34 9.10
CA ASP A 408 27.21 4.93 8.61
C ASP A 408 27.90 4.23 7.42
N ASP A 409 27.38 3.10 6.92
CA ASP A 409 27.89 2.47 5.71
C ASP A 409 27.37 3.17 4.44
N LYS A 410 28.26 3.29 3.43
CA LYS A 410 27.87 3.78 2.11
C LYS A 410 26.97 2.76 1.42
N ASN A 411 25.79 3.20 1.01
CA ASN A 411 24.86 2.41 0.21
C ASN A 411 24.09 3.30 -0.77
N ASN A 412 23.56 2.65 -1.81
CA ASN A 412 22.88 3.30 -2.92
C ASN A 412 21.39 2.89 -3.01
N LEU A 413 20.79 2.44 -1.90
CA LEU A 413 19.36 2.13 -1.90
C LEU A 413 18.59 3.44 -2.03
N ASP A 414 17.68 3.50 -3.00
CA ASP A 414 16.82 4.66 -3.20
C ASP A 414 15.72 4.71 -2.12
N TYR A 415 16.08 5.29 -0.97
CA TYR A 415 15.21 5.42 0.19
C TYR A 415 14.63 6.84 0.25
N LEU A 416 13.30 6.96 0.11
CA LEU A 416 12.61 8.21 0.36
C LEU A 416 12.43 8.42 1.86
N HIS A 417 13.04 9.47 2.41
CA HIS A 417 12.84 9.91 3.77
C HIS A 417 12.18 11.29 3.76
N ILE A 418 11.14 11.46 4.57
CA ILE A 418 10.44 12.74 4.70
C ILE A 418 10.41 13.11 6.19
N TYR A 419 11.06 14.20 6.54
CA TYR A 419 11.09 14.73 7.89
C TYR A 419 9.78 15.44 8.26
N GLN A 420 9.59 15.61 9.57
CA GLN A 420 8.44 16.34 10.08
C GLN A 420 8.49 17.80 9.63
N GLY A 421 7.46 18.24 8.92
CA GLY A 421 7.37 19.61 8.41
C GLY A 421 7.97 19.83 7.03
N GLU A 422 8.76 18.89 6.51
CA GLU A 422 9.45 19.02 5.22
C GLU A 422 8.46 19.20 4.06
N VAL A 423 7.37 18.42 4.04
CA VAL A 423 6.31 18.60 3.02
C VAL A 423 5.74 20.01 3.05
N LYS A 424 5.58 20.60 4.23
CA LYS A 424 5.05 21.97 4.39
C LYS A 424 6.04 23.00 3.84
N GLU A 425 7.33 22.79 4.04
CA GLU A 425 8.39 23.66 3.50
C GLU A 425 8.47 23.55 1.97
N ILE A 426 8.37 22.32 1.43
CA ILE A 426 8.38 22.09 -0.02
C ILE A 426 7.20 22.79 -0.70
N VAL A 427 6.01 22.70 -0.12
CA VAL A 427 4.78 23.27 -0.71
C VAL A 427 4.48 24.70 -0.26
N ASP A 428 5.41 25.38 0.44
CA ASP A 428 5.18 26.74 0.91
C ASP A 428 5.00 27.70 -0.28
N PRO A 429 3.82 28.34 -0.45
CA PRO A 429 3.58 29.28 -1.55
C PRO A 429 4.55 30.47 -1.57
N LYS A 430 5.22 30.76 -0.46
CA LYS A 430 6.24 31.82 -0.39
C LYS A 430 7.53 31.46 -1.14
N ASN A 431 7.79 30.18 -1.37
CA ASN A 431 8.99 29.67 -2.03
C ASN A 431 8.64 28.63 -3.13
N PRO A 432 7.91 29.03 -4.19
CA PRO A 432 7.43 28.10 -5.22
C PRO A 432 8.57 27.37 -5.96
N ALA A 433 9.77 27.94 -5.97
CA ALA A 433 10.97 27.33 -6.55
C ALA A 433 11.35 25.99 -5.90
N ILE A 434 11.02 25.77 -4.62
CA ILE A 434 11.35 24.51 -3.93
C ILE A 434 10.51 23.37 -4.50
N LEU A 435 9.19 23.57 -4.63
CA LEU A 435 8.29 22.60 -5.25
C LEU A 435 8.65 22.38 -6.73
N ASP A 436 8.92 23.44 -7.48
CA ASP A 436 9.34 23.37 -8.88
C ASP A 436 10.62 22.51 -9.04
N ASN A 437 11.61 22.73 -8.19
CA ASN A 437 12.84 21.94 -8.18
C ASN A 437 12.60 20.47 -7.84
N GLU A 438 11.72 20.16 -6.88
CA GLU A 438 11.37 18.76 -6.56
C GLU A 438 10.60 18.08 -7.70
N ILE A 439 9.71 18.80 -8.40
CA ILE A 439 9.04 18.29 -9.61
C ILE A 439 10.06 18.05 -10.73
N LYS A 440 10.98 19.00 -10.96
CA LYS A 440 12.07 18.85 -11.95
C LYS A 440 12.94 17.63 -11.62
N LYS A 441 13.32 17.42 -10.36
CA LYS A 441 14.04 16.21 -9.92
C LYS A 441 13.25 14.94 -10.20
N LEU A 442 11.97 14.91 -9.87
CA LEU A 442 11.09 13.75 -10.09
C LEU A 442 10.95 13.42 -11.58
N LEU A 443 10.93 14.43 -12.44
CA LEU A 443 10.90 14.30 -13.90
C LEU A 443 12.29 14.11 -14.54
N ASN A 444 13.35 14.09 -13.74
CA ASN A 444 14.74 14.02 -14.18
C ASN A 444 15.13 15.15 -15.16
N LEU A 445 14.61 16.35 -14.93
CA LEU A 445 14.94 17.55 -15.70
C LEU A 445 16.21 18.21 -15.14
N PRO A 446 17.08 18.77 -16.01
CA PRO A 446 18.24 19.52 -15.56
C PRO A 446 17.81 20.75 -14.77
N ILE A 447 18.46 20.96 -13.62
CA ILE A 447 18.18 22.06 -12.67
C ILE A 447 19.16 23.22 -12.88
N GLU A 448 20.18 23.04 -13.72
CA GLU A 448 21.18 24.07 -13.98
C GLU A 448 20.56 25.26 -14.71
N GLU A 449 20.74 26.46 -14.14
CA GLU A 449 20.45 27.72 -14.82
C GLU A 449 21.36 27.84 -16.06
N ASP A 450 20.82 28.33 -17.17
CA ASP A 450 21.61 28.61 -18.37
C ASP A 450 22.75 29.57 -17.99
N PRO A 451 24.03 29.14 -18.06
CA PRO A 451 25.16 29.94 -17.61
C PRO A 451 25.35 31.23 -18.43
N LEU A 452 24.77 31.29 -19.63
CA LEU A 452 24.87 32.47 -20.50
C LEU A 452 23.73 33.46 -20.22
N ASN A 453 22.60 33.00 -19.71
CA ASN A 453 21.40 33.82 -19.46
C ASN A 453 21.06 34.75 -20.66
N LEU A 454 21.26 34.25 -21.88
CA LEU A 454 21.04 34.97 -23.13
C LEU A 454 19.68 34.61 -23.71
N THR A 455 19.02 35.58 -24.31
CA THR A 455 17.79 35.32 -25.07
C THR A 455 18.11 34.61 -26.40
N GLU A 456 17.18 33.79 -26.92
CA GLU A 456 17.34 33.14 -28.23
C GLU A 456 17.77 34.11 -29.36
N PRO A 457 17.20 35.33 -29.48
CA PRO A 457 17.63 36.29 -30.49
C PRO A 457 19.08 36.77 -30.32
N GLU A 458 19.57 36.89 -29.08
CA GLU A 458 20.96 37.27 -28.82
C GLU A 458 21.94 36.17 -29.19
N VAL A 459 21.57 34.91 -28.91
CA VAL A 459 22.34 33.73 -29.33
C VAL A 459 22.43 33.68 -30.86
N GLU A 460 21.31 33.87 -31.56
CA GLU A 460 21.27 33.88 -33.02
C GLU A 460 22.13 35.00 -33.62
N ARG A 461 22.09 36.22 -33.05
CA ARG A 461 22.95 37.33 -33.47
C ARG A 461 24.43 36.99 -33.33
N LEU A 462 24.84 36.45 -32.18
CA LEU A 462 26.24 36.11 -31.91
C LEU A 462 26.75 35.01 -32.85
N ILE A 463 25.92 34.01 -33.12
CA ILE A 463 26.24 32.95 -34.08
C ILE A 463 26.48 33.55 -35.48
N ASN A 464 25.60 34.45 -35.93
CA ASN A 464 25.75 35.10 -37.23
C ASN A 464 27.03 35.95 -37.33
N GLU A 465 27.39 36.70 -36.27
CA GLU A 465 28.65 37.45 -36.24
C GLU A 465 29.88 36.54 -36.37
N ILE A 466 29.87 35.38 -35.70
CA ILE A 466 30.94 34.39 -35.81
C ILE A 466 31.07 33.88 -37.25
N PHE A 467 29.96 33.61 -37.94
CA PHE A 467 30.00 33.16 -39.33
C PHE A 467 30.57 34.21 -40.27
N VAL A 468 30.16 35.48 -40.14
CA VAL A 468 30.70 36.58 -40.94
C VAL A 468 32.22 36.73 -40.77
N ILE A 469 32.71 36.63 -39.52
CA ILE A 469 34.15 36.71 -39.24
C ILE A 469 34.90 35.54 -39.85
N LYS A 470 34.34 34.32 -39.78
CA LYS A 470 34.93 33.13 -40.41
C LYS A 470 35.02 33.28 -41.92
N ASP A 471 33.96 33.77 -42.56
CA ASP A 471 33.94 33.99 -44.00
C ASP A 471 34.97 35.05 -44.41
N TRP A 472 35.11 36.12 -43.62
CA TRP A 472 36.14 37.13 -43.83
C TRP A 472 37.55 36.53 -43.74
N LEU A 473 37.85 35.71 -42.72
CA LEU A 473 39.16 35.06 -42.58
C LEU A 473 39.47 34.08 -43.72
N ASN A 474 38.44 33.42 -44.25
CA ASN A 474 38.56 32.42 -45.31
C ASN A 474 38.50 33.01 -46.73
N TYR A 475 38.45 34.34 -46.87
CA TYR A 475 38.38 34.99 -48.18
C TYR A 475 39.67 34.78 -48.99
N VAL A 476 39.52 34.16 -50.16
CA VAL A 476 40.62 33.83 -51.08
C VAL A 476 40.60 34.67 -52.35
N ASP A 477 41.78 34.93 -52.93
CA ASP A 477 41.91 35.52 -54.26
C ASP A 477 41.80 34.48 -55.39
N ASN A 478 41.89 34.94 -56.64
CA ASN A 478 41.84 34.09 -57.84
C ASN A 478 42.98 33.07 -57.95
N GLU A 479 44.02 33.20 -57.12
CA GLU A 479 45.18 32.31 -57.04
C GLU A 479 45.11 31.38 -55.81
N GLY A 480 44.03 31.47 -55.02
CA GLY A 480 43.80 30.63 -53.83
C GLY A 480 44.48 31.13 -52.55
N ASN A 481 45.02 32.36 -52.53
CA ASN A 481 45.65 32.89 -51.33
C ASN A 481 44.63 33.47 -50.36
N LEU A 482 44.75 33.15 -49.07
CA LEU A 482 43.96 33.75 -47.99
C LEU A 482 44.38 35.21 -47.75
N LEU A 483 43.63 36.15 -48.32
CA LEU A 483 43.97 37.57 -48.34
C LEU A 483 44.03 38.20 -46.93
N ASN A 484 43.16 37.73 -46.05
CA ASN A 484 43.05 38.25 -44.68
C ASN A 484 43.94 37.48 -43.69
N SER A 485 44.74 36.51 -44.16
CA SER A 485 45.71 35.84 -43.29
C SER A 485 46.89 36.74 -42.93
N ILE A 486 47.41 36.57 -41.72
CA ILE A 486 48.58 37.31 -41.24
C ILE A 486 49.79 37.02 -42.14
N GLU A 487 49.96 35.76 -42.54
CA GLU A 487 51.07 35.27 -43.35
C GLU A 487 51.09 35.91 -44.76
N PHE A 488 49.93 35.98 -45.42
CA PHE A 488 49.82 36.62 -46.73
C PHE A 488 50.16 38.11 -46.66
N ASN A 489 49.62 38.82 -45.66
CA ASN A 489 49.86 40.25 -45.47
C ASN A 489 51.33 40.55 -45.15
N GLN A 490 52.00 39.71 -44.35
CA GLN A 490 53.43 39.84 -44.07
C GLN A 490 54.29 39.60 -45.31
N ARG A 491 53.95 38.60 -46.13
CA ARG A 491 54.64 38.33 -47.40
C ARG A 491 54.54 39.51 -48.35
N LYS A 492 53.34 40.06 -48.55
CA LYS A 492 53.12 41.23 -49.41
C LYS A 492 53.86 42.45 -48.90
N LYS A 493 53.88 42.68 -47.59
CA LYS A 493 54.67 43.77 -46.98
C LYS A 493 56.15 43.62 -47.31
N LYS A 494 56.73 42.43 -47.15
CA LYS A 494 58.13 42.16 -47.48
C LYS A 494 58.44 42.38 -48.96
N GLU A 495 57.63 41.81 -49.86
CA GLU A 495 57.77 42.02 -51.32
C GLU A 495 57.84 43.50 -51.70
N LYS A 496 57.03 44.36 -51.07
CA LYS A 496 57.01 45.80 -51.34
C LYS A 496 58.18 46.55 -50.71
N VAL A 497 58.63 46.16 -49.52
CA VAL A 497 59.83 46.73 -48.88
C VAL A 497 61.08 46.44 -49.71
N ASP A 498 61.27 45.18 -50.12
CA ASP A 498 62.41 44.76 -50.95
C ASP A 498 62.43 45.49 -52.30
N LEU A 499 61.25 45.72 -52.89
CA LEU A 499 61.11 46.53 -54.11
C LEU A 499 61.56 47.97 -53.87
N ILE A 500 61.05 48.65 -52.85
CA ILE A 500 61.42 50.04 -52.52
C ILE A 500 62.94 50.19 -52.33
N GLU A 501 63.59 49.21 -51.70
CA GLU A 501 65.04 49.21 -51.51
C GLU A 501 65.83 49.10 -52.82
N THR A 502 65.28 48.41 -53.83
CA THR A 502 65.96 48.09 -55.10
C THR A 502 65.90 49.22 -56.14
N ILE A 503 64.79 49.97 -56.21
CA ILE A 503 64.53 50.96 -57.29
C ILE A 503 64.86 52.42 -56.94
N THR A 504 65.43 52.70 -55.76
CA THR A 504 65.55 54.08 -55.24
C THR A 504 66.99 54.62 -55.19
N THR A 505 67.16 55.89 -55.59
CA THR A 505 68.37 56.69 -55.35
C THR A 505 68.32 57.35 -53.96
N ASN A 506 69.45 57.83 -53.42
CA ASN A 506 69.52 58.42 -52.08
C ASN A 506 68.57 59.63 -51.87
N GLU A 507 68.38 60.49 -52.88
CA GLU A 507 67.41 61.60 -52.82
C GLU A 507 65.96 61.11 -52.81
N ASN A 508 65.62 60.13 -53.66
CA ASN A 508 64.27 59.58 -53.71
C ASN A 508 63.89 58.83 -52.42
N ARG A 509 64.87 58.23 -51.72
CA ARG A 509 64.66 57.57 -50.44
C ARG A 509 64.19 58.54 -49.35
N GLN A 510 64.72 59.77 -49.33
CA GLN A 510 64.29 60.79 -48.37
C GLN A 510 62.85 61.25 -48.64
N LEU A 511 62.50 61.48 -49.91
CA LEU A 511 61.12 61.85 -50.30
C LEU A 511 60.12 60.73 -50.01
N ILE A 512 60.50 59.46 -50.23
CA ILE A 512 59.65 58.30 -49.91
C ILE A 512 59.46 58.15 -48.40
N ASN A 513 60.51 58.32 -47.60
CA ASN A 513 60.38 58.28 -46.14
C ASN A 513 59.46 59.39 -45.63
N GLN A 514 59.61 60.62 -46.16
CA GLN A 514 58.72 61.73 -45.80
C GLN A 514 57.27 61.49 -46.27
N TYR A 515 57.09 60.88 -47.45
CA TYR A 515 55.77 60.45 -47.92
C TYR A 515 55.16 59.35 -47.03
N ILE A 516 55.95 58.39 -46.55
CA ILE A 516 55.51 57.34 -45.62
C ILE A 516 55.15 57.93 -44.26
N GLU A 517 55.94 58.85 -43.73
CA GLU A 517 55.65 59.55 -42.46
C GLU A 517 54.36 60.37 -42.57
N ASN A 518 54.22 61.17 -43.63
CA ASN A 518 52.99 61.93 -43.89
C ASN A 518 51.78 61.01 -44.07
N LEU A 519 51.94 59.89 -44.78
CA LEU A 519 50.87 58.88 -44.92
C LEU A 519 50.52 58.23 -43.59
N ASN A 520 51.50 57.94 -42.74
CA ASN A 520 51.25 57.37 -41.43
C ASN A 520 50.50 58.36 -40.54
N GLU A 521 50.87 59.64 -40.56
CA GLU A 521 50.12 60.70 -39.88
C GLU A 521 48.70 60.83 -40.43
N ILE A 522 48.53 60.91 -41.75
CA ILE A 522 47.21 60.97 -42.40
C ILE A 522 46.38 59.74 -42.04
N ASN A 523 46.95 58.53 -42.07
CA ASN A 523 46.24 57.30 -41.73
C ASN A 523 45.89 57.25 -40.24
N ASN A 524 46.74 57.75 -39.36
CA ASN A 524 46.47 57.82 -37.93
C ASN A 524 45.34 58.82 -37.64
N ILE A 525 45.41 60.03 -38.23
CA ILE A 525 44.35 61.04 -38.13
C ILE A 525 43.04 60.50 -38.73
N THR A 526 43.08 59.92 -39.94
CA THR A 526 41.92 59.32 -40.60
C THR A 526 41.34 58.16 -39.79
N GLY A 527 42.20 57.34 -39.17
CA GLY A 527 41.80 56.25 -38.29
C GLY A 527 41.10 56.77 -37.03
N ASN A 528 41.63 57.82 -36.41
CA ASN A 528 41.00 58.48 -35.27
C ASN A 528 39.67 59.12 -35.64
N VAL A 529 39.59 59.79 -36.80
CA VAL A 529 38.33 60.35 -37.33
C VAL A 529 37.29 59.24 -37.56
N LYS A 530 37.67 58.13 -38.21
CA LYS A 530 36.78 56.98 -38.42
C LYS A 530 36.31 56.38 -37.10
N LYS A 531 37.21 56.21 -36.12
CA LYS A 531 36.88 55.68 -34.81
C LYS A 531 35.90 56.59 -34.07
N VAL A 532 36.11 57.90 -34.14
CA VAL A 532 35.20 58.88 -33.55
C VAL A 532 33.84 58.89 -34.25
N GLN A 533 33.82 58.80 -35.58
CA GLN A 533 32.57 58.67 -36.34
C GLN A 533 31.80 57.38 -35.98
N GLN A 534 32.50 56.26 -35.83
CA GLN A 534 31.89 54.99 -35.41
C GLN A 534 31.29 55.10 -34.01
N ILE A 535 32.04 55.64 -33.05
CA ILE A 535 31.54 55.89 -31.68
C ILE A 535 30.30 56.80 -31.73
N LEU A 536 30.31 57.83 -32.56
CA LEU A 536 29.16 58.72 -32.75
C LEU A 536 27.92 57.96 -33.22
N SER A 537 28.06 57.13 -34.26
CA SER A 537 26.98 56.30 -34.80
C SER A 537 26.46 55.28 -33.78
N GLU A 538 27.36 54.62 -33.03
CA GLU A 538 26.99 53.66 -31.99
C GLU A 538 26.27 54.34 -30.83
N MET A 539 26.71 55.53 -30.43
CA MET A 539 26.04 56.32 -29.40
C MET A 539 24.64 56.77 -29.83
N GLU A 540 24.49 57.26 -31.06
CA GLU A 540 23.18 57.64 -31.62
C GLU A 540 22.25 56.42 -31.74
N TYR A 541 22.77 55.27 -32.18
CA TYR A 541 22.00 54.02 -32.24
C TYR A 541 21.59 53.52 -30.85
N PHE A 542 22.51 53.52 -29.89
CA PHE A 542 22.23 53.10 -28.51
C PHE A 542 21.18 54.00 -27.86
N GLN A 543 21.27 55.32 -28.04
CA GLN A 543 20.27 56.26 -27.56
C GLN A 543 18.89 55.94 -28.13
N ASN A 544 18.76 55.80 -29.46
CA ASN A 544 17.49 55.44 -30.09
C ASN A 544 16.92 54.11 -29.59
N ARG A 545 17.77 53.07 -29.47
CA ARG A 545 17.33 51.76 -28.97
C ARG A 545 16.83 51.85 -27.53
N MET A 546 17.56 52.54 -26.66
CA MET A 546 17.17 52.70 -25.26
C MET A 546 15.91 53.54 -25.12
N ASP A 547 15.77 54.60 -25.92
CA ASP A 547 14.59 55.46 -25.89
C ASP A 547 13.32 54.69 -26.32
N ILE A 548 13.41 53.77 -27.30
CA ILE A 548 12.28 52.89 -27.67
C ILE A 548 11.87 51.96 -26.51
N GLU A 549 12.82 51.37 -25.79
CA GLU A 549 12.51 50.50 -24.66
C GLU A 549 11.96 51.30 -23.46
N ILE A 550 12.49 52.51 -23.22
CA ILE A 550 11.95 53.45 -22.23
C ILE A 550 10.52 53.87 -22.59
N GLU A 551 10.23 54.09 -23.87
CA GLU A 551 8.90 54.44 -24.36
C GLU A 551 7.90 53.32 -24.07
N LYS A 552 8.22 52.07 -24.43
CA LYS A 552 7.36 50.90 -24.11
C LYS A 552 7.11 50.77 -22.62
N LEU A 553 8.15 50.92 -21.78
CA LEU A 553 7.99 50.80 -20.34
C LEU A 553 7.11 51.92 -19.76
N ASN A 554 7.21 53.13 -20.34
CA ASN A 554 6.41 54.28 -19.96
C ASN A 554 4.95 54.20 -20.45
N GLU A 555 4.60 53.30 -21.39
CA GLU A 555 3.21 53.02 -21.78
C GLU A 555 2.43 52.34 -20.63
N ASP A 556 3.11 51.54 -19.80
CA ASP A 556 2.54 50.83 -18.66
C ASP A 556 2.51 51.67 -17.36
N ILE A 557 3.03 52.91 -17.37
CA ILE A 557 3.10 53.81 -16.21
C ILE A 557 2.05 54.93 -16.35
N ASP A 558 0.97 54.83 -15.56
CA ASP A 558 -0.15 55.79 -15.59
C ASP A 558 0.19 57.16 -14.96
N ILE A 559 1.13 57.21 -14.01
CA ILE A 559 1.49 58.43 -13.28
C ILE A 559 2.65 59.13 -14.00
N GLN A 560 2.38 60.33 -14.53
CA GLN A 560 3.32 61.05 -15.39
C GLN A 560 4.64 61.42 -14.70
N GLU A 561 4.63 61.65 -13.39
CA GLU A 561 5.84 62.01 -12.60
C GLU A 561 6.79 60.82 -12.38
N ASP A 562 6.30 59.59 -12.52
CA ASP A 562 7.07 58.36 -12.35
C ASP A 562 7.66 57.83 -13.68
N LYS A 563 7.37 58.50 -14.80
CA LYS A 563 7.90 58.11 -16.11
C LYS A 563 9.40 58.30 -16.18
N ILE A 564 10.06 57.31 -16.75
CA ILE A 564 11.51 57.29 -16.89
C ILE A 564 11.93 58.27 -17.99
N PRO A 565 12.86 59.20 -17.73
CA PRO A 565 13.32 60.15 -18.73
C PRO A 565 14.16 59.46 -19.81
N PHE A 566 14.06 59.95 -21.05
CA PHE A 566 14.88 59.51 -22.17
C PHE A 566 16.36 59.79 -21.97
N LEU A 567 17.20 58.97 -22.60
CA LEU A 567 18.65 59.10 -22.48
C LEU A 567 19.10 60.42 -23.14
N ASN A 568 20.00 61.17 -22.49
CA ASN A 568 20.54 62.42 -23.02
C ASN A 568 22.07 62.37 -23.14
N ILE A 569 22.55 62.26 -24.38
CA ILE A 569 23.99 62.21 -24.72
C ILE A 569 24.45 63.40 -25.57
N SER A 570 23.67 64.48 -25.59
CA SER A 570 23.88 65.64 -26.47
C SER A 570 25.24 66.33 -26.28
N ILE A 571 25.76 66.36 -25.04
CA ILE A 571 27.09 66.94 -24.73
C ILE A 571 28.21 66.12 -25.37
N GLN A 572 28.11 64.80 -25.31
CA GLN A 572 29.11 63.88 -25.86
C GLN A 572 29.11 63.94 -27.38
N ILE A 573 27.92 63.92 -28.01
CA ILE A 573 27.76 64.10 -29.46
C ILE A 573 28.43 65.40 -29.92
N TYR A 574 28.19 66.51 -29.22
CA TYR A 574 28.79 67.80 -29.54
C TYR A 574 30.32 67.76 -29.48
N ARG A 575 30.90 67.19 -28.42
CA ARG A 575 32.37 67.08 -28.29
C ARG A 575 33.01 66.21 -29.37
N PHE A 576 32.37 65.11 -29.73
CA PHE A 576 32.89 64.24 -30.80
C PHE A 576 32.80 64.90 -32.19
N ARG A 577 31.71 65.63 -32.48
CA ARG A 577 31.59 66.39 -33.74
C ARG A 577 32.65 67.48 -33.86
N ASN A 578 32.95 68.18 -32.76
CA ASN A 578 34.04 69.17 -32.73
C ASN A 578 35.44 68.55 -32.88
N TYR A 579 35.64 67.30 -32.47
CA TYR A 579 36.93 66.61 -32.65
C TYR A 579 37.17 66.18 -34.11
N ILE A 580 36.10 65.98 -34.88
CA ILE A 580 36.18 65.61 -36.30
C ILE A 580 36.52 66.81 -37.19
N GLN A 581 36.11 68.02 -36.80
CA GLN A 581 36.44 69.29 -37.48
C GLN A 581 37.88 69.69 -37.22
#